data_AF-A0A848SJM0-F1
#
_entry.id   AF-A0A848SJM0-F1
#
_cell.length_a   1.000
_cell.length_b   1.000
_cell.length_c   1.000
_cell.angle_alpha   90.00
_cell.angle_beta   90.00
_cell.angle_gamma   90.00
#
_symmetry.space_group_name_H-M   'P 1'
#
loop_
_entity.id
_entity.type
_entity.pdbx_description
1 polymer ?
#
loop_
_entity_poly.entity_id
_entity_poly.type
_entity_poly.pdbx_seq_one_letter_code
_entity_poly.pdbx_strand_id
1 'polypeptide(L)'
;PFLGSLRSAAQMISYEVSLGLIIIGVIITTGSLNFGDIVRAQDGDWGFFSWYWLPHFPMVFLFFISCLAETNRPPFDLPEAESELVAGYQVEYSSTPFLLFMAGEYIAIFLMCALTSLLFFGGWLSPVPFLPDGAFWMIAKMAFFFFLFAMVKAIVPRYRYDQLMRLGWKWFLPFSLLWVVLVSFFAKFELFGGAYARWAVGG
;
A
#
# COMPACT_ATOMS: atom_id res chain seq x y z
N PRO A 1 -25.56 -11.69 5.17
CA PRO A 1 -24.73 -11.94 3.96
C PRO A 1 -24.75 -10.78 2.93
N PHE A 2 -25.85 -10.52 2.22
CA PHE A 2 -25.88 -9.58 1.08
C PHE A 2 -25.58 -8.11 1.43
N LEU A 3 -26.12 -7.59 2.54
CA LEU A 3 -25.84 -6.20 2.96
C LEU A 3 -24.39 -6.02 3.47
N GLY A 4 -23.78 -7.08 4.01
CA GLY A 4 -22.38 -7.07 4.44
C GLY A 4 -21.42 -7.06 3.26
N SER A 5 -21.67 -7.89 2.24
CA SER A 5 -20.87 -7.93 1.02
C SER A 5 -20.97 -6.63 0.22
N LEU A 6 -22.14 -5.99 0.13
CA LEU A 6 -22.30 -4.68 -0.50
C LEU A 6 -21.45 -3.59 0.18
N ARG A 7 -21.37 -3.58 1.51
CA ARG A 7 -20.56 -2.61 2.27
C ARG A 7 -19.06 -2.86 2.10
N SER A 8 -18.64 -4.13 2.12
CA SER A 8 -17.25 -4.50 1.85
C SER A 8 -16.81 -4.12 0.44
N ALA A 9 -17.63 -4.41 -0.58
CA ALA A 9 -17.33 -4.03 -1.96
C ALA A 9 -17.20 -2.51 -2.12
N ALA A 10 -18.12 -1.74 -1.52
CA ALA A 10 -18.06 -0.27 -1.56
C ALA A 10 -16.80 0.31 -0.88
N GLN A 11 -16.36 -0.32 0.22
CA GLN A 11 -15.11 0.04 0.89
C GLN A 11 -13.91 -0.26 -0.01
N MET A 12 -13.74 -1.49 -0.48
CA MET A 12 -12.59 -1.89 -1.30
C MET A 12 -12.43 -0.94 -2.49
N ILE A 13 -13.51 -0.68 -3.24
CA ILE A 13 -13.47 0.25 -4.38
C ILE A 13 -13.02 1.65 -3.97
N SER A 14 -13.43 2.15 -2.80
CA SER A 14 -13.06 3.49 -2.35
C SER A 14 -11.57 3.61 -2.01
N TYR A 15 -10.98 2.55 -1.43
CA TYR A 15 -9.55 2.53 -1.09
C TYR A 15 -8.67 2.17 -2.29
N GLU A 16 -9.18 1.38 -3.22
CA GLU A 16 -8.51 1.04 -4.49
C GLU A 16 -8.24 2.30 -5.34
N VAL A 17 -9.21 3.21 -5.43
CA VAL A 17 -9.02 4.51 -6.12
C VAL A 17 -7.89 5.32 -5.46
N SER A 18 -7.79 5.28 -4.14
CA SER A 18 -6.74 6.00 -3.40
C SER A 18 -5.36 5.36 -3.63
N LEU A 19 -5.27 4.02 -3.65
CA LEU A 19 -4.05 3.29 -3.99
C LEU A 19 -3.57 3.63 -5.39
N GLY A 20 -4.48 3.62 -6.37
CA GLY A 20 -4.15 3.95 -7.76
C GLY A 20 -3.53 5.34 -7.90
N LEU A 21 -4.10 6.36 -7.25
CA LEU A 21 -3.56 7.72 -7.27
C LEU A 21 -2.17 7.81 -6.63
N ILE A 22 -1.94 7.10 -5.54
CA ILE A 22 -0.62 7.06 -4.89
C ILE A 22 0.42 6.41 -5.80
N ILE A 23 0.07 5.30 -6.45
CA ILE A 23 0.93 4.59 -7.40
C ILE A 23 1.28 5.50 -8.60
N ILE A 24 0.33 6.27 -9.10
CA ILE A 24 0.56 7.26 -10.17
C ILE A 24 1.60 8.30 -9.73
N GLY A 25 1.54 8.78 -8.49
CA GLY A 25 2.56 9.71 -7.95
C GLY A 25 3.97 9.12 -7.98
N VAL A 26 4.11 7.84 -7.63
CA VAL A 26 5.40 7.14 -7.72
C VAL A 26 5.84 7.01 -9.18
N ILE A 27 4.96 6.58 -10.09
CA ILE A 27 5.26 6.43 -11.51
C ILE A 27 5.74 7.75 -12.14
N ILE A 28 5.13 8.89 -11.80
CA ILE A 28 5.53 10.20 -12.32
C ILE A 28 6.96 10.54 -11.88
N THR A 29 7.32 10.16 -10.65
CA THR A 29 8.66 10.39 -10.10
C THR A 29 9.71 9.54 -10.81
N THR A 30 9.37 8.29 -11.13
CA THR A 30 10.26 7.34 -11.80
C THR A 30 10.35 7.56 -13.31
N GLY A 31 9.26 7.95 -13.96
CA GLY A 31 9.13 8.02 -15.42
C GLY A 31 8.96 6.66 -16.12
N SER A 32 8.82 5.56 -15.38
CA SER A 32 8.62 4.20 -15.91
C SER A 32 7.52 3.45 -15.17
N LEU A 33 6.84 2.56 -15.89
CA LEU A 33 5.84 1.63 -15.34
C LEU A 33 6.45 0.28 -14.94
N ASN A 34 7.73 0.05 -15.26
CA ASN A 34 8.40 -1.21 -14.97
C ASN A 34 8.91 -1.22 -13.53
N PHE A 35 8.53 -2.24 -12.74
CA PHE A 35 9.03 -2.41 -11.37
C PHE A 35 10.55 -2.46 -11.28
N GLY A 36 11.24 -3.05 -12.26
CA GLY A 36 12.70 -3.08 -12.28
C GLY A 36 13.31 -1.68 -12.38
N ASP A 37 12.71 -0.79 -13.16
CA ASP A 37 13.17 0.59 -13.32
C ASP A 37 12.78 1.44 -12.11
N ILE A 38 11.62 1.17 -11.48
CA ILE A 38 11.22 1.78 -10.21
C ILE A 38 12.24 1.48 -9.12
N VAL A 39 12.65 0.23 -8.99
CA VAL A 39 13.66 -0.16 -8.01
C VAL A 39 15.02 0.46 -8.36
N ARG A 40 15.46 0.42 -9.61
CA ARG A 40 16.73 1.06 -10.02
C ARG A 40 16.74 2.56 -9.79
N ALA A 41 15.63 3.25 -10.04
CA ALA A 41 15.55 4.68 -9.78
C ALA A 41 15.62 5.01 -8.28
N GLN A 42 15.43 4.04 -7.39
CA GLN A 42 15.63 4.17 -5.95
C GLN A 42 17.07 3.89 -5.52
N ASP A 43 17.89 3.31 -6.39
CA ASP A 43 19.32 3.10 -6.17
C ASP A 43 20.03 4.46 -6.28
N GLY A 44 20.68 4.89 -5.21
CA GLY A 44 21.39 6.16 -5.21
C GLY A 44 22.39 6.23 -4.08
N ASP A 45 23.37 7.13 -4.19
CA ASP A 45 24.57 7.19 -3.34
C ASP A 45 24.31 7.24 -1.83
N TRP A 46 23.10 7.66 -1.43
CA TRP A 46 22.69 7.81 -0.02
C TRP A 46 21.88 6.61 0.50
N GLY A 47 21.80 5.52 -0.27
CA GLY A 47 21.16 4.25 0.09
C GLY A 47 19.73 4.45 0.59
N PHE A 48 19.48 4.11 1.86
CA PHE A 48 18.18 4.27 2.53
C PHE A 48 17.52 5.65 2.39
N PHE A 49 18.30 6.74 2.33
CA PHE A 49 17.76 8.09 2.16
C PHE A 49 17.38 8.43 0.71
N SER A 50 17.88 7.65 -0.25
CA SER A 50 17.51 7.76 -1.67
C SER A 50 16.15 7.12 -1.95
N TRP A 51 15.57 6.33 -1.06
CA TRP A 51 14.32 5.63 -1.36
C TRP A 51 13.10 6.55 -1.38
N TYR A 52 12.04 6.14 -2.08
CA TYR A 52 10.84 6.95 -2.25
C TYR A 52 10.04 7.18 -0.97
N TRP A 53 10.30 6.44 0.12
CA TRP A 53 9.65 6.69 1.40
C TRP A 53 9.90 8.10 1.95
N LEU A 54 11.04 8.73 1.64
CA LEU A 54 11.35 10.07 2.13
C LEU A 54 10.65 11.17 1.29
N PRO A 55 10.80 11.22 -0.06
CA PRO A 55 10.04 12.15 -0.88
C PRO A 55 8.52 11.98 -0.76
N HIS A 56 8.04 10.74 -0.56
CA HIS A 56 6.62 10.41 -0.48
C HIS A 56 6.16 10.05 0.94
N PHE A 57 6.80 10.60 1.98
CA PHE A 57 6.56 10.20 3.36
C PHE A 57 5.08 10.16 3.78
N PRO A 58 4.26 11.20 3.55
CA PRO A 58 2.84 11.15 3.89
C PRO A 58 2.06 10.06 3.13
N MET A 59 2.51 9.75 1.91
CA MET A 59 1.86 8.77 1.04
C MET A 59 2.20 7.35 1.37
N VAL A 60 3.35 7.06 1.98
CA VAL A 60 3.64 5.72 2.51
C VAL A 60 2.59 5.32 3.54
N PHE A 61 2.21 6.23 4.45
CA PHE A 61 1.18 5.96 5.45
C PHE A 61 -0.19 5.75 4.82
N LEU A 62 -0.58 6.62 3.87
CA LEU A 62 -1.86 6.48 3.18
C LEU A 62 -1.93 5.20 2.35
N PHE A 63 -0.83 4.82 1.69
CA PHE A 63 -0.71 3.57 0.96
C PHE A 63 -0.87 2.38 1.90
N PHE A 64 -0.11 2.37 3.01
CA PHE A 64 -0.19 1.29 4.00
C PHE A 64 -1.58 1.15 4.62
N ILE A 65 -2.24 2.25 4.98
CA ILE A 65 -3.61 2.22 5.51
C ILE A 65 -4.61 1.75 4.43
N SER A 66 -4.40 2.12 3.17
CA SER A 66 -5.27 1.65 2.07
C SER A 66 -5.06 0.16 1.80
N CYS A 67 -3.81 -0.34 1.87
CA CYS A 67 -3.52 -1.77 1.80
C CYS A 67 -4.19 -2.55 2.93
N LEU A 68 -4.20 -2.01 4.15
CA LEU A 68 -4.94 -2.60 5.28
C LEU A 68 -6.44 -2.68 4.98
N ALA A 69 -7.02 -1.62 4.41
CA ALA A 69 -8.43 -1.58 4.06
C ALA A 69 -8.80 -2.56 2.94
N GLU A 70 -7.90 -2.78 1.97
CA GLU A 70 -8.10 -3.71 0.85
C GLU A 70 -8.04 -5.18 1.29
N THR A 71 -7.22 -5.50 2.30
CA THR A 71 -7.12 -6.85 2.85
C THR A 71 -8.30 -7.25 3.75
N ASN A 72 -9.27 -6.36 3.97
CA ASN A 72 -10.50 -6.57 4.76
C ASN A 72 -10.28 -7.19 6.16
N ARG A 73 -9.10 -7.00 6.78
CA ARG A 73 -8.77 -7.56 8.09
C ARG A 73 -8.93 -6.54 9.23
N PRO A 74 -9.07 -6.98 10.50
CA PRO A 74 -9.24 -6.06 11.62
C PRO A 74 -8.04 -5.10 11.66
N PRO A 75 -8.24 -3.77 11.68
CA PRO A 75 -9.41 -2.99 12.12
C PRO A 75 -10.49 -2.64 11.07
N PHE A 76 -10.34 -3.07 9.80
CA PHE A 76 -11.24 -2.79 8.67
C PHE A 76 -12.10 -3.99 8.25
N ASP A 77 -12.35 -4.89 9.21
CA ASP A 77 -13.09 -6.13 9.03
C ASP A 77 -14.59 -5.93 9.23
N LEU A 78 -15.21 -5.38 8.18
CA LEU A 78 -16.66 -5.21 8.05
C LEU A 78 -17.45 -6.47 7.57
N PRO A 79 -16.85 -7.43 6.82
CA PRO A 79 -17.54 -8.64 6.38
C PRO A 79 -17.49 -9.84 7.35
N GLU A 80 -16.42 -10.03 8.15
CA GLU A 80 -16.30 -11.16 9.09
C GLU A 80 -16.72 -10.81 10.52
N ALA A 81 -17.29 -9.61 10.75
CA ALA A 81 -17.72 -9.17 12.08
C ALA A 81 -18.84 -10.07 12.66
N GLU A 82 -18.43 -11.12 13.36
CA GLU A 82 -19.22 -12.05 14.17
C GLU A 82 -20.20 -11.36 15.13
N SER A 83 -19.88 -10.13 15.54
CA SER A 83 -20.66 -9.32 16.49
C SER A 83 -21.68 -8.37 15.87
N GLU A 84 -21.65 -8.08 14.55
CA GLU A 84 -22.57 -7.10 13.93
C GLU A 84 -23.32 -7.60 12.69
N LEU A 85 -22.71 -8.47 11.86
CA LEU A 85 -23.34 -9.01 10.65
C LEU A 85 -22.82 -10.43 10.41
N VAL A 86 -23.62 -11.44 10.78
CA VAL A 86 -23.46 -12.89 10.58
C VAL A 86 -22.35 -13.25 9.56
N ALA A 87 -21.14 -13.50 10.06
CA ALA A 87 -19.96 -14.23 9.52
C ALA A 87 -19.82 -14.41 7.98
N GLY A 88 -20.19 -13.40 7.18
CA GLY A 88 -19.98 -13.32 5.73
C GLY A 88 -20.16 -14.64 4.96
N TYR A 89 -19.10 -15.03 4.24
CA TYR A 89 -19.01 -16.26 3.47
C TYR A 89 -18.67 -17.49 4.33
N GLN A 90 -18.24 -17.30 5.59
CA GLN A 90 -17.84 -18.40 6.48
C GLN A 90 -19.03 -19.26 6.93
N VAL A 91 -20.25 -18.70 6.93
CA VAL A 91 -21.49 -19.43 7.25
C VAL A 91 -22.08 -20.18 6.05
N GLU A 92 -21.71 -19.83 4.82
CA GLU A 92 -22.32 -20.39 3.60
C GLU A 92 -21.47 -21.47 2.94
N TYR A 93 -20.14 -21.42 3.09
CA TYR A 93 -19.22 -22.38 2.47
C TYR A 93 -18.59 -23.33 3.50
N SER A 94 -18.57 -24.63 3.20
CA SER A 94 -17.91 -25.65 4.03
C SER A 94 -16.70 -26.28 3.32
N SER A 95 -15.68 -26.66 4.10
CA SER A 95 -14.48 -27.37 3.63
C SER A 95 -13.62 -26.59 2.63
N THR A 96 -13.68 -26.94 1.34
CA THR A 96 -12.69 -26.52 0.33
C THR A 96 -12.88 -25.07 -0.16
N PRO A 97 -14.10 -24.59 -0.46
CA PRO A 97 -14.29 -23.20 -0.87
C PRO A 97 -13.94 -22.21 0.25
N PHE A 98 -14.22 -22.56 1.52
CA PHE A 98 -13.80 -21.77 2.68
C PHE A 98 -12.28 -21.62 2.73
N LEU A 99 -11.54 -22.72 2.52
CA LEU A 99 -10.07 -22.70 2.47
C LEU A 99 -9.56 -21.77 1.36
N LEU A 100 -10.19 -21.79 0.18
CA LEU A 100 -9.77 -20.96 -0.96
C LEU A 100 -9.98 -19.46 -0.69
N PHE A 101 -11.09 -19.07 -0.06
CA PHE A 101 -11.32 -17.68 0.34
C PHE A 101 -10.28 -17.20 1.35
N MET A 102 -10.05 -18.00 2.40
CA MET A 102 -9.05 -17.70 3.42
C MET A 102 -7.63 -17.61 2.81
N ALA A 103 -7.27 -18.56 1.94
CA ALA A 103 -5.98 -18.53 1.25
C ALA A 103 -5.82 -17.31 0.34
N GLY A 104 -6.89 -16.92 -0.38
CA GLY A 104 -6.90 -15.74 -1.24
C GLY A 104 -6.64 -14.44 -0.46
N GLU A 105 -7.28 -14.28 0.70
CA GLU A 105 -7.03 -13.13 1.58
C GLU A 105 -5.58 -13.08 2.08
N TYR A 106 -5.00 -14.21 2.46
CA TYR A 106 -3.58 -14.24 2.86
C TYR A 106 -2.64 -13.92 1.71
N ILE A 107 -2.91 -14.44 0.51
CA ILE A 107 -2.14 -14.11 -0.70
C ILE A 107 -2.22 -12.60 -1.00
N ALA A 108 -3.40 -11.98 -0.82
CA ALA A 108 -3.57 -10.54 -0.97
C ALA A 108 -2.72 -9.75 0.03
N ILE A 109 -2.61 -10.20 1.30
CA ILE A 109 -1.73 -9.57 2.30
C ILE A 109 -0.26 -9.63 1.84
N PHE A 110 0.19 -10.80 1.37
CA PHE A 110 1.55 -10.94 0.84
C PHE A 110 1.81 -10.04 -0.38
N LEU A 111 0.84 -9.92 -1.29
CA LEU A 111 0.90 -9.05 -2.44
C LEU A 111 1.04 -7.58 -2.02
N MET A 112 0.23 -7.11 -1.07
CA MET A 112 0.29 -5.73 -0.57
C MET A 112 1.61 -5.41 0.12
N CYS A 113 2.16 -6.37 0.89
CA CYS A 113 3.49 -6.24 1.49
C CYS A 113 4.60 -6.17 0.41
N ALA A 114 4.50 -6.97 -0.65
CA ALA A 114 5.43 -6.93 -1.76
C ALA A 114 5.38 -5.59 -2.51
N LEU A 115 4.17 -5.08 -2.82
CA LEU A 115 3.98 -3.79 -3.48
C LEU A 115 4.51 -2.62 -2.64
N THR A 116 4.24 -2.61 -1.33
CA THR A 116 4.77 -1.58 -0.43
C THR A 116 6.30 -1.56 -0.44
N SER A 117 6.92 -2.74 -0.40
CA SER A 117 8.38 -2.88 -0.45
C SER A 117 8.97 -2.40 -1.77
N LEU A 118 8.38 -2.79 -2.91
CA LEU A 118 8.85 -2.41 -4.25
C LEU A 118 8.68 -0.92 -4.55
N LEU A 119 7.54 -0.33 -4.19
CA LEU A 119 7.21 1.04 -4.58
C LEU A 119 7.89 2.09 -3.70
N PHE A 120 8.09 1.83 -2.41
CA PHE A 120 8.59 2.86 -1.47
C PHE A 120 9.95 2.55 -0.83
N PHE A 121 10.27 1.27 -0.65
CA PHE A 121 11.40 0.84 0.18
C PHE A 121 12.48 0.11 -0.61
N GLY A 122 12.64 0.38 -1.91
CA GLY A 122 13.78 -0.14 -2.67
C GLY A 122 13.73 -1.63 -3.01
N GLY A 123 12.62 -2.35 -2.76
CA GLY A 123 12.50 -3.77 -3.12
C GLY A 123 13.68 -4.64 -2.66
N TRP A 124 14.47 -5.13 -3.61
CA TRP A 124 15.66 -5.97 -3.40
C TRP A 124 16.97 -5.20 -3.12
N LEU A 125 16.96 -3.86 -3.21
CA LEU A 125 18.12 -3.03 -2.89
C LEU A 125 18.45 -3.09 -1.40
N SER A 126 19.74 -3.14 -1.12
CA SER A 126 20.28 -3.06 0.22
C SER A 126 20.06 -1.64 0.81
N PRO A 127 19.63 -1.51 2.08
CA PRO A 127 19.57 -0.22 2.76
C PRO A 127 20.97 0.35 3.05
N VAL A 128 21.98 -0.51 3.07
CA VAL A 128 23.37 -0.17 3.38
C VAL A 128 24.20 -0.38 2.11
N PRO A 129 24.85 0.68 1.57
CA PRO A 129 25.55 0.62 0.28
C PRO A 129 26.74 -0.37 0.22
N PHE A 130 27.10 -0.97 1.35
CA PHE A 130 28.22 -1.91 1.47
C PHE A 130 27.81 -3.38 1.37
N LEU A 131 26.50 -3.69 1.36
CA LEU A 131 25.99 -5.06 1.31
C LEU A 131 25.48 -5.38 -0.10
N PRO A 132 25.65 -6.63 -0.59
CA PRO A 132 25.13 -7.01 -1.89
C PRO A 132 23.60 -6.97 -1.89
N ASP A 133 23.04 -6.47 -2.99
CA ASP A 133 21.59 -6.53 -3.24
C ASP A 133 21.15 -7.98 -3.40
N GLY A 134 19.93 -8.28 -2.95
CA GLY A 134 19.48 -9.67 -2.97
C GLY A 134 18.04 -9.88 -2.54
N ALA A 135 17.51 -11.04 -2.91
CA ALA A 135 16.17 -11.48 -2.56
C ALA A 135 15.93 -11.53 -1.04
N PHE A 136 16.99 -11.69 -0.24
CA PHE A 136 16.90 -11.65 1.21
C PHE A 136 16.34 -10.32 1.73
N TRP A 137 16.75 -9.18 1.14
CA TRP A 137 16.24 -7.86 1.54
C TRP A 137 14.77 -7.68 1.22
N MET A 138 14.34 -8.21 0.07
CA MET A 138 12.92 -8.18 -0.31
C MET A 138 12.08 -8.98 0.70
N ILE A 139 12.51 -10.21 1.03
CA ILE A 139 11.82 -11.07 2.00
C ILE A 139 11.82 -10.43 3.40
N ALA A 140 12.95 -9.86 3.83
CA ALA A 140 13.07 -9.21 5.13
C ALA A 140 12.13 -8.00 5.25
N LYS A 141 12.06 -7.15 4.21
CA LYS A 141 11.13 -6.01 4.16
C LYS A 141 9.68 -6.48 4.12
N MET A 142 9.36 -7.51 3.33
CA MET A 142 8.02 -8.10 3.31
C MET A 142 7.63 -8.65 4.69
N ALA A 143 8.55 -9.34 5.38
CA ALA A 143 8.32 -9.84 6.73
C ALA A 143 8.12 -8.72 7.75
N PHE A 144 8.87 -7.61 7.61
CA PHE A 144 8.69 -6.41 8.43
C PHE A 144 7.31 -5.79 8.23
N PHE A 145 6.85 -5.59 6.99
CA PHE A 145 5.51 -5.08 6.73
C PHE A 145 4.43 -6.06 7.20
N PHE A 146 4.63 -7.36 6.99
CA PHE A 146 3.72 -8.37 7.50
C PHE A 146 3.61 -8.31 9.05
N PHE A 147 4.72 -8.09 9.74
CA PHE A 147 4.73 -7.86 11.18
C PHE A 147 3.96 -6.58 11.56
N LEU A 148 4.13 -5.49 10.81
CA LEU A 148 3.34 -4.26 11.02
C LEU A 148 1.84 -4.49 10.81
N PHE A 149 1.45 -5.26 9.78
CA PHE A 149 0.07 -5.68 9.56
C PHE A 149 -0.49 -6.43 10.78
N ALA A 150 0.28 -7.40 11.30
CA ALA A 150 -0.11 -8.16 12.49
C ALA A 150 -0.19 -7.26 13.76
N MET A 151 0.72 -6.29 13.89
CA MET A 151 0.74 -5.35 15.01
C MET A 151 -0.47 -4.41 14.96
N VAL A 152 -0.81 -3.86 13.79
CA VAL A 152 -2.00 -3.01 13.62
C VAL A 152 -3.27 -3.79 13.96
N LYS A 153 -3.36 -5.05 13.54
CA LYS A 153 -4.47 -5.93 13.90
C LYS A 153 -4.61 -6.09 15.42
N ALA A 154 -3.51 -6.12 16.16
CA ALA A 154 -3.52 -6.31 17.62
C ALA A 154 -3.80 -5.02 18.40
N ILE A 155 -3.36 -3.86 17.90
CA ILE A 155 -3.38 -2.59 18.65
C ILE A 155 -4.61 -1.73 18.32
N VAL A 156 -5.05 -1.71 17.06
CA VAL A 156 -6.01 -0.70 16.60
C VAL A 156 -7.45 -1.16 16.87
N PRO A 157 -8.27 -0.35 17.57
CA PRO A 157 -9.67 -0.66 17.78
C PRO A 157 -10.43 -0.63 16.45
N ARG A 158 -11.51 -1.41 16.38
CA ARG A 158 -12.34 -1.52 15.18
C ARG A 158 -12.97 -0.16 14.82
N TYR A 159 -12.98 0.17 13.53
CA TYR A 159 -13.65 1.36 13.01
C TYR A 159 -15.02 1.04 12.44
N ARG A 160 -15.99 1.94 12.65
CA ARG A 160 -17.32 1.82 12.03
C ARG A 160 -17.24 2.20 10.54
N TYR A 161 -18.02 1.51 9.69
CA TYR A 161 -18.12 1.78 8.25
C TYR A 161 -18.27 3.26 7.89
N ASP A 162 -19.16 3.97 8.58
CA ASP A 162 -19.43 5.39 8.29
C ASP A 162 -18.19 6.27 8.54
N GLN A 163 -17.38 5.92 9.54
CA GLN A 163 -16.13 6.62 9.85
C GLN A 163 -15.05 6.28 8.83
N LEU A 164 -15.00 5.02 8.41
CA LEU A 164 -14.07 4.54 7.39
C LEU A 164 -14.32 5.22 6.05
N MET A 165 -15.55 5.17 5.56
CA MET A 165 -15.95 5.82 4.32
C MET A 165 -15.72 7.34 4.39
N ARG A 166 -15.97 7.97 5.54
CA ARG A 166 -15.66 9.39 5.74
C ARG A 166 -14.16 9.66 5.68
N LEU A 167 -13.31 8.80 6.22
CA LEU A 167 -11.85 8.93 6.17
C LEU A 167 -11.35 8.81 4.71
N GLY A 168 -11.81 7.77 3.99
CA GLY A 168 -11.46 7.57 2.59
C GLY A 168 -11.84 8.76 1.70
N TRP A 169 -13.10 9.21 1.81
CA TRP A 169 -13.62 10.26 0.93
C TRP A 169 -13.23 11.68 1.32
N LYS A 170 -13.10 11.99 2.62
CA LYS A 170 -12.75 13.37 3.05
C LYS A 170 -11.25 13.62 3.11
N TRP A 171 -10.46 12.58 3.39
CA TRP A 171 -9.03 12.75 3.61
C TRP A 171 -8.19 12.05 2.55
N PHE A 172 -8.42 10.76 2.27
CA PHE A 172 -7.53 10.00 1.40
C PHE A 172 -7.59 10.50 -0.03
N LEU A 173 -8.80 10.62 -0.59
CA LEU A 173 -8.96 11.00 -1.99
C LEU A 173 -8.51 12.44 -2.31
N PRO A 174 -8.87 13.47 -1.51
CA PRO A 174 -8.37 14.83 -1.76
C PRO A 174 -6.86 14.94 -1.57
N PHE A 175 -6.30 14.22 -0.59
CA PHE A 175 -4.88 14.30 -0.28
C PHE A 175 -4.04 13.55 -1.32
N SER A 176 -4.45 12.36 -1.75
CA SER A 176 -3.78 11.61 -2.83
C SER A 176 -3.83 12.37 -4.15
N LEU A 177 -4.96 12.99 -4.48
CA LEU A 177 -5.08 13.83 -5.68
C LEU A 177 -4.19 15.07 -5.61
N LEU A 178 -4.22 15.80 -4.49
CA LEU A 178 -3.38 16.99 -4.28
C LEU A 178 -1.90 16.65 -4.47
N TRP A 179 -1.49 15.49 -3.97
CA TRP A 179 -0.11 15.06 -4.08
C TRP A 179 0.30 14.67 -5.48
N VAL A 180 -0.56 14.02 -6.26
CA VAL A 180 -0.27 13.76 -7.68
C VAL A 180 -0.04 15.09 -8.41
N VAL A 181 -0.84 16.12 -8.12
CA VAL A 181 -0.66 17.47 -8.68
C VAL A 181 0.66 18.08 -8.21
N LEU A 182 0.99 17.98 -6.92
CA LEU A 182 2.25 18.49 -6.36
C LEU A 182 3.47 17.78 -6.96
N VAL A 183 3.46 16.45 -7.03
CA VAL A 183 4.54 15.67 -7.65
C VAL A 183 4.68 16.00 -9.12
N SER A 184 3.57 16.15 -9.86
CA SER A 184 3.60 16.58 -11.26
C SER A 184 4.19 17.99 -11.42
N PHE A 185 3.85 18.90 -10.50
CA PHE A 185 4.38 20.25 -10.48
C PHE A 185 5.89 20.26 -10.17
N PHE A 186 6.32 19.55 -9.12
CA PHE A 186 7.73 19.45 -8.77
C PHE A 186 8.56 18.75 -9.85
N ALA A 187 7.99 17.73 -10.50
CA ALA A 187 8.63 17.05 -11.62
C ALA A 187 8.84 17.99 -12.82
N LYS A 188 7.84 18.84 -13.13
CA LYS A 188 7.93 19.78 -14.25
C LYS A 188 8.92 20.93 -14.02
N PHE A 189 9.02 21.42 -12.79
CA PHE A 189 9.89 22.55 -12.42
C PHE A 189 11.27 22.11 -11.89
N GLU A 190 11.57 20.82 -11.92
CA GLU A 190 12.82 20.22 -11.40
C GLU A 190 13.17 20.68 -9.97
N LEU A 191 12.13 20.98 -9.18
CA LEU A 191 12.27 21.43 -7.80
C LEU A 191 12.74 20.25 -6.92
N PHE A 192 13.63 20.53 -5.97
CA PHE A 192 14.32 19.54 -5.12
C PHE A 192 15.36 18.65 -5.82
N GLY A 193 16.09 19.19 -6.80
CA GLY A 193 17.34 18.60 -7.28
C GLY A 193 17.20 17.16 -7.78
N GLY A 194 16.07 16.82 -8.41
CA GLY A 194 15.82 15.49 -8.96
C GLY A 194 15.10 14.50 -8.04
N ALA A 195 14.85 14.84 -6.78
CA ALA A 195 14.18 13.92 -5.84
C ALA A 195 12.80 13.44 -6.35
N TYR A 196 12.08 14.31 -7.07
CA TYR A 196 10.78 14.06 -7.68
C TYR A 196 10.82 13.92 -9.22
N ALA A 197 12.00 14.10 -9.84
CA ALA A 197 12.21 14.05 -11.28
C ALA A 197 13.45 13.21 -11.61
N ARG A 198 13.48 11.94 -11.17
CA ARG A 198 14.68 11.10 -11.31
C ARG A 198 14.99 10.74 -12.76
N TRP A 199 13.97 10.76 -13.61
CA TRP A 199 14.13 10.62 -15.05
C TRP A 199 14.79 11.85 -15.72
N ALA A 200 14.71 13.04 -15.11
CA ALA A 200 15.31 14.26 -15.64
C ALA A 200 16.79 14.42 -15.22
N VAL A 201 17.15 13.90 -14.04
CA VAL A 201 18.52 14.02 -13.50
C VAL A 201 19.48 12.95 -14.03
N GLY A 202 18.97 11.93 -14.74
CA GLY A 202 19.77 10.81 -15.22
C GLY A 202 20.08 9.87 -14.06
N GLY A 203 19.63 8.62 -14.20
CA GLY A 203 19.94 7.56 -13.23
C GLY A 203 21.44 7.29 -13.12
#